data_AF-A0A353RRD2-F1
#
_entry.id   AF-A0A353RRD2-F1
#
_cell.length_a   1.000
_cell.length_b   1.000
_cell.length_c   1.000
_cell.angle_alpha   90.00
_cell.angle_beta   90.00
_cell.angle_gamma   90.00
#
_symmetry.space_group_name_H-M   'P 1'
#
loop_
_entity.id
_entity.type
_entity.pdbx_description
1 polymer ?
#
loop_
_entity_poly.entity_id
_entity_poly.type
_entity_poly.pdbx_seq_one_letter_code
_entity_poly.pdbx_strand_id
1 'polypeptide(L)'
;MKFNQKMSRRDFLKLSGAMLGGLLLPRSKGVFSNYLPQADVPQSANLGRICAGEEGAWFHLKTEPNVYAPDGKIVWRDDVVVWKREVVANQLDYDRYNQR
;
A
#
# COMPACT_ATOMS: atom_id res chain seq x y z
N MET A 1 -1.00 10.02 -47.63
CA MET A 1 -2.33 9.38 -47.67
C MET A 1 -3.34 10.43 -48.11
N LYS A 2 -4.03 10.26 -49.25
CA LYS A 2 -4.99 11.25 -49.77
C LYS A 2 -6.32 11.12 -49.01
N PHE A 3 -6.71 12.10 -48.20
CA PHE A 3 -7.94 12.10 -47.37
C PHE A 3 -9.22 12.50 -48.13
N ASN A 4 -9.28 12.30 -49.44
CA ASN A 4 -10.43 12.70 -50.25
C ASN A 4 -11.37 11.51 -50.54
N GLN A 5 -11.79 10.79 -49.50
CA GLN A 5 -12.80 9.75 -49.60
C GLN A 5 -14.12 10.26 -49.02
N LYS A 6 -15.16 10.34 -49.85
CA LYS A 6 -16.53 10.61 -49.42
C LYS A 6 -16.97 9.44 -48.52
N MET A 7 -16.96 9.66 -47.20
CA MET A 7 -17.32 8.66 -46.22
C MET A 7 -18.82 8.32 -46.35
N SER A 8 -19.13 7.07 -46.71
CA SER A 8 -20.52 6.63 -46.82
C SER A 8 -21.14 6.46 -45.44
N ARG A 9 -22.47 6.59 -45.33
CA ARG A 9 -23.24 6.29 -44.10
C ARG A 9 -22.91 4.89 -43.56
N ARG A 10 -22.66 3.93 -44.45
CA ARG A 10 -22.26 2.57 -44.09
C ARG A 10 -20.87 2.50 -43.46
N ASP A 11 -19.93 3.29 -43.97
CA ASP A 11 -18.55 3.30 -43.45
C ASP A 11 -18.49 3.98 -42.09
N PHE A 12 -19.31 5.01 -41.89
CA PHE A 12 -19.54 5.60 -40.56
C PHE A 12 -20.04 4.57 -39.56
N LEU A 13 -21.08 3.80 -39.92
CA LEU A 13 -21.67 2.80 -39.02
C LEU A 13 -20.66 1.68 -38.68
N LYS A 14 -19.84 1.27 -39.64
CA LYS A 14 -18.78 0.29 -39.42
C LYS A 14 -17.71 0.82 -38.47
N LEU A 15 -17.27 2.06 -38.68
CA LEU A 15 -16.22 2.68 -37.87
C LEU A 15 -16.69 2.91 -36.43
N SER A 16 -17.90 3.45 -36.26
CA SER A 16 -18.49 3.69 -34.93
C SER A 16 -18.77 2.38 -34.19
N GLY A 17 -19.29 1.37 -34.89
CA GLY A 17 -19.49 0.04 -34.34
C GLY A 17 -18.18 -0.64 -33.92
N ALA A 18 -17.11 -0.51 -34.72
CA ALA A 18 -15.80 -1.04 -34.38
C ALA A 18 -15.18 -0.33 -33.16
N MET A 19 -15.31 1.00 -33.06
CA MET A 19 -14.82 1.74 -31.90
C MET A 19 -15.60 1.42 -30.62
N LEU A 20 -16.93 1.43 -30.67
CA LEU A 20 -17.75 1.09 -29.51
C LEU A 20 -17.55 -0.37 -29.08
N GLY A 21 -17.47 -1.29 -30.05
CA GLY A 21 -17.16 -2.69 -29.78
C GLY A 21 -15.79 -2.86 -29.13
N GLY A 22 -14.77 -2.14 -29.61
CA GLY A 22 -13.42 -2.16 -29.02
C GLY A 22 -13.36 -1.63 -27.59
N LEU A 23 -14.20 -0.65 -27.23
CA LEU A 23 -14.30 -0.13 -25.86
C LEU A 23 -15.01 -1.11 -24.91
N LEU A 24 -15.92 -1.93 -25.42
CA LEU A 24 -16.64 -2.95 -24.64
C LEU A 24 -15.80 -4.22 -24.42
N LEU A 25 -14.72 -4.43 -25.18
CA LEU A 25 -13.83 -5.56 -24.96
C LEU A 25 -13.13 -5.43 -23.59
N PRO A 26 -13.05 -6.52 -22.81
CA PRO A 26 -12.35 -6.52 -21.54
C PRO A 26 -10.89 -6.15 -21.77
N ARG A 27 -10.46 -5.02 -21.20
CA ARG A 27 -9.05 -4.60 -21.23
C ARG A 27 -8.22 -5.65 -20.50
N SER A 28 -7.33 -6.33 -21.24
CA SER A 28 -6.29 -7.16 -20.65
C SER A 28 -5.44 -6.28 -19.72
N LYS A 29 -5.45 -6.61 -18.42
CA LYS A 29 -4.75 -5.85 -17.37
C LYS A 29 -3.24 -5.74 -17.59
N GLY A 30 -2.65 -6.50 -18.54
CA GLY A 30 -1.21 -6.55 -18.78
C GLY A 30 -0.68 -5.72 -19.95
N VAL A 31 -1.53 -5.18 -20.84
CA VAL A 31 -1.02 -4.49 -22.05
C VAL A 31 -0.60 -3.05 -21.76
N PHE A 32 -1.24 -2.38 -20.80
CA PHE A 32 -0.91 -1.00 -20.41
C PHE A 32 -0.09 -0.88 -19.12
N SER A 33 0.09 -1.97 -18.37
CA SER A 33 0.93 -1.96 -17.16
C SER A 33 2.40 -1.69 -17.45
N ASN A 34 2.88 -2.03 -18.65
CA ASN A 34 4.28 -1.87 -19.03
C ASN A 34 4.61 -0.50 -19.64
N TYR A 35 3.60 0.30 -20.02
CA TYR A 35 3.81 1.60 -20.68
C TYR A 35 3.58 2.81 -19.76
N LEU A 36 2.95 2.59 -18.60
CA LEU A 36 3.02 3.55 -17.52
C LEU A 36 4.30 3.25 -16.75
N PRO A 37 5.31 4.13 -16.75
CA PRO A 37 6.36 4.03 -15.76
C PRO A 37 5.66 4.17 -14.41
N GLN A 38 5.44 3.04 -13.74
CA GLN A 38 5.33 3.04 -12.29
C GLN A 38 6.64 3.65 -11.85
N ALA A 39 6.64 4.96 -11.60
CA ALA A 39 7.73 5.62 -10.94
C ALA A 39 7.96 4.78 -9.69
N ASP A 40 9.16 4.20 -9.57
CA ASP A 40 9.63 3.55 -8.36
C ASP A 40 9.67 4.63 -7.29
N VAL A 41 8.52 4.90 -6.67
CA VAL A 41 8.43 5.75 -5.50
C VAL A 41 9.35 5.08 -4.50
N PRO A 42 10.45 5.73 -4.07
CA PRO A 42 11.37 5.11 -3.16
C PRO A 42 10.58 4.69 -1.94
N GLN A 43 10.59 3.39 -1.64
CA GLN A 43 9.87 2.84 -0.50
C GLN A 43 10.53 3.42 0.75
N SER A 44 9.92 4.48 1.30
CA SER A 44 10.39 5.12 2.51
C SER A 44 10.33 4.13 3.67
N ALA A 45 11.19 4.33 4.67
CA ALA A 45 11.15 3.51 5.87
C ALA A 45 9.74 3.57 6.48
N ASN A 46 9.20 2.42 6.87
CA ASN A 46 7.95 2.40 7.61
C ASN A 46 8.22 2.97 9.01
N LEU A 47 7.58 4.10 9.33
CA LEU A 47 7.77 4.81 10.60
C LEU A 47 6.49 4.72 11.41
N GLY A 48 6.63 4.40 12.70
CA GLY A 48 5.57 4.46 13.69
C GLY A 48 5.85 5.54 14.73
N ARG A 49 4.80 6.02 15.40
CA ARG A 49 4.89 6.96 16.52
C ARG A 49 4.25 6.37 17.76
N ILE A 50 4.87 6.58 18.91
CA ILE A 50 4.29 6.17 20.20
C ILE A 50 3.22 7.19 20.63
N CYS A 51 1.95 6.77 20.55
CA CYS A 51 0.79 7.62 20.91
C CYS A 51 0.12 7.21 22.24
N ALA A 52 0.74 6.31 23.02
CA ALA A 52 0.22 5.83 24.29
C ALA A 52 0.60 6.76 25.45
N GLY A 53 -0.24 6.83 26.49
CA GLY A 53 0.00 7.58 27.74
C GLY A 53 -0.23 9.08 27.64
N GLU A 54 -0.06 9.79 28.78
CA GLU A 54 -0.14 11.25 28.89
C GLU A 54 1.19 11.94 28.53
N GLU A 55 1.24 13.27 28.62
CA GLU A 55 2.47 14.04 28.40
C GLU A 55 3.58 13.61 29.36
N GLY A 56 4.78 13.37 28.83
CA GLY A 56 5.91 12.82 29.61
C GLY A 56 5.83 11.31 29.88
N ALA A 57 4.84 10.60 29.33
CA ALA A 57 4.81 9.14 29.41
C ALA A 57 6.00 8.52 28.69
N TRP A 58 6.55 7.47 29.29
CA TRP A 58 7.65 6.69 28.75
C TRP A 58 7.36 5.20 28.91
N PHE A 59 7.90 4.41 28.00
CA PHE A 59 7.68 2.97 27.92
C PHE A 59 9.01 2.25 27.70
N HIS A 60 9.15 1.09 28.33
CA HIS A 60 10.25 0.19 28.02
C HIS A 60 9.97 -0.57 26.72
N LEU A 61 10.86 -0.42 25.74
CA LEU A 61 10.81 -1.21 24.52
C LEU A 61 11.58 -2.51 24.74
N LYS A 62 10.84 -3.62 24.72
CA LYS A 62 11.36 -4.98 24.81
C LYS A 62 12.16 -5.36 23.56
N THR A 63 13.16 -6.20 23.74
CA THR A 63 14.02 -6.71 22.64
C THR A 63 13.28 -7.68 21.70
N GLU A 64 12.27 -8.37 22.21
CA GLU A 64 11.45 -9.35 21.50
C GLU A 64 9.99 -9.30 22.00
N PRO A 65 9.00 -9.82 21.26
CA PRO A 65 7.59 -9.79 21.65
C PRO A 65 7.30 -10.84 22.75
N ASN A 66 7.86 -10.60 23.93
CA ASN A 66 7.72 -11.41 25.14
C ASN A 66 7.74 -10.47 26.36
N VAL A 67 6.84 -10.72 27.32
CA VAL A 67 6.74 -9.95 28.56
C VAL A 67 8.03 -10.02 29.40
N TYR A 68 8.68 -11.19 29.39
CA TYR A 68 9.90 -11.45 30.17
C TYR A 68 11.18 -11.08 29.43
N ALA A 69 11.08 -10.49 28.23
CA ALA A 69 12.25 -10.07 27.49
C ALA A 69 13.00 -8.94 28.21
N PRO A 70 14.34 -8.87 28.04
CA PRO A 70 15.11 -7.75 28.55
C PRO A 70 14.70 -6.46 27.82
N ASP A 71 14.77 -5.35 28.56
CA ASP A 71 14.52 -4.01 28.02
C ASP A 71 15.69 -3.59 27.14
N GLY A 72 15.40 -3.20 25.90
CA GLY A 72 16.42 -2.73 24.96
C GLY A 72 16.65 -1.22 25.05
N LYS A 73 15.56 -0.45 25.17
CA LYS A 73 15.62 1.02 25.29
C LYS A 73 14.35 1.57 25.93
N ILE A 74 14.41 2.82 26.37
CA ILE A 74 13.24 3.60 26.76
C ILE A 74 12.78 4.40 25.53
N VAL A 75 11.47 4.46 25.31
CA VAL A 75 10.84 5.31 24.29
C VAL A 75 9.84 6.22 24.96
N TRP A 76 9.82 7.48 24.54
CA TRP A 76 8.90 8.49 25.03
C TRP A 76 7.66 8.56 24.17
N ARG A 77 6.61 9.17 24.72
CA ARG A 77 5.49 9.63 23.93
C ARG A 77 6.00 10.56 22.81
N ASP A 78 5.43 10.40 21.62
CA ASP A 78 5.80 11.08 20.38
C ASP A 78 7.17 10.73 19.77
N ASP A 79 7.93 9.80 20.37
CA ASP A 79 9.11 9.24 19.71
C ASP A 79 8.73 8.53 18.41
N VAL A 80 9.50 8.80 17.35
CA VAL A 80 9.37 8.15 16.05
C VAL A 80 10.32 6.97 15.96
N VAL A 81 9.78 5.80 15.63
CA VAL A 81 10.53 4.54 15.54
C VAL A 81 10.34 3.88 14.19
N VAL A 82 11.38 3.21 13.71
CA VAL A 82 11.28 2.41 12.48
C VAL A 82 10.50 1.13 12.77
N TRP A 83 9.38 0.94 12.08
CA TRP A 83 8.58 -0.26 12.14
C TRP A 83 9.19 -1.34 11.25
N LYS A 84 9.90 -2.29 11.85
CA LYS A 84 10.62 -3.33 11.10
C LYS A 84 9.69 -4.42 10.57
N ARG A 85 8.94 -5.07 11.46
CA ARG A 85 8.01 -6.16 11.16
C ARG A 85 7.03 -6.38 12.30
N GLU A 86 5.85 -6.90 11.97
CA GLU A 86 4.87 -7.41 12.93
C GLU A 86 5.13 -8.91 13.16
N VAL A 87 5.15 -9.36 14.42
CA VAL A 87 5.45 -10.74 14.80
C VAL A 87 4.53 -11.13 15.95
N VAL A 88 3.97 -12.34 15.89
CA VAL A 88 3.16 -12.91 16.97
C VAL A 88 4.02 -13.12 18.20
N ALA A 89 3.50 -12.78 19.38
CA ALA A 89 4.19 -12.97 20.64
C ALA A 89 4.47 -14.46 20.92
N ASN A 90 5.67 -14.75 21.43
CA ASN A 90 6.06 -16.12 21.81
C ASN A 90 5.40 -16.56 23.11
N GLN A 91 5.04 -15.60 23.97
CA GLN A 91 4.41 -15.84 25.26
C GLN A 91 3.26 -14.84 25.44
N LEU A 92 2.07 -15.36 25.75
CA LEU A 92 0.89 -14.55 25.97
C LEU A 92 0.97 -13.80 27.29
N ASP A 93 0.64 -12.51 27.25
CA ASP A 93 0.42 -11.70 28.44
C ASP A 93 -1.02 -11.90 28.94
N TYR A 94 -1.21 -12.57 30.08
CA TYR A 94 -2.56 -12.85 30.58
C TYR A 94 -3.33 -11.60 31.04
N ASP A 95 -2.63 -10.48 31.27
CA ASP A 95 -3.25 -9.22 31.67
C ASP A 95 -3.69 -8.37 30.46
N ARG A 96 -3.36 -8.81 29.24
CA ARG A 96 -3.66 -8.07 28.00
C ARG A 96 -4.55 -8.87 27.06
N TYR A 97 -5.81 -8.46 26.94
CA TYR A 97 -6.81 -9.20 26.17
C TYR A 97 -6.61 -9.14 24.64
N ASN A 98 -5.95 -8.11 24.12
CA ASN A 98 -5.80 -7.89 22.67
C ASN A 98 -4.32 -7.80 22.30
N GLN A 99 -3.73 -8.97 22.00
CA GLN A 99 -2.37 -9.13 21.49
C GLN A 99 -2.51 -9.64 20.05
N ARG A 100 -2.44 -8.71 19.09
CA ARG A 100 -2.30 -9.05 17.68
C ARG A 100 -0.83 -8.97 17.31
#